data_AF-A0A1Y3P144-F1
#
_entry.id   AF-A0A1Y3P144-F1
#
_cell.length_a   1.000
_cell.length_b   1.000
_cell.length_c   1.000
_cell.angle_alpha   90.00
_cell.angle_beta   90.00
_cell.angle_gamma   90.00
#
_symmetry.space_group_name_H-M   'P 1'
#
loop_
_entity.id
_entity.type
_entity.pdbx_description
1 polymer ?
#
loop_
_entity_poly.entity_id
_entity_poly.type
_entity_poly.pdbx_seq_one_letter_code
_entity_poly.pdbx_strand_id
1 'polypeptide(L)'
;MGRPNFGCGFLPGSMRQEDDLSSCRTLSTPATTTALWLANFRLYGSSFQNQCSLSTVVASQFKASLEAHNSVDATHAASRNELLIGTWREETPEKLPIEAFFYNAATGGLLNVQALRRAYYLKTSQRLSIVRVNFSAPDRNIFSWSEADQIDGWDVADRLNARYNDTADDCDGQPAFYCNGVIIRMTTYGAGFHSWNPNPAAITDVSFSYLRKDLNMTHAAFMGAIEQGYVFKDAASFGRSGNYPLVVRCAFAYDAGTSARTNEGCGAYINFPTNSDACESLGITTLEAWKTHFFSIPDDTKYGHQCGFNADQRGFAVTLKARANPLAPENVWHNEMLIDRWPQNIPDQLPIEAFFYVYDQSRALGLEGAKYIQRDYYQQSGRTVPVISVAFKTGGDNIFSYHVSDQGL
;
A
#
# COMPACT_ATOMS: atom_id res chain seq x y z
N MET A 1 -23.17 -12.07 28.53
CA MET A 1 -23.88 -11.61 29.74
C MET A 1 -23.08 -10.46 30.33
N GLY A 2 -23.65 -9.26 30.40
CA GLY A 2 -22.95 -8.05 30.87
C GLY A 2 -23.22 -7.77 32.35
N ARG A 3 -22.21 -7.28 33.07
CA ARG A 3 -22.34 -6.80 34.46
C ARG A 3 -23.16 -5.51 34.52
N PRO A 4 -23.91 -5.25 35.60
CA PRO A 4 -24.64 -3.99 35.79
C PRO A 4 -23.68 -2.80 36.00
N ASN A 5 -24.22 -1.59 36.02
CA ASN A 5 -23.47 -0.33 36.21
C ASN A 5 -22.32 -0.18 35.22
N PHE A 6 -22.62 -0.36 33.93
CA PHE A 6 -21.64 -0.24 32.83
C PHE A 6 -20.40 -1.12 32.97
N GLY A 7 -20.50 -2.25 33.68
CA GLY A 7 -19.38 -3.15 33.93
C GLY A 7 -18.82 -3.09 35.36
N CYS A 8 -19.14 -2.06 36.13
CA CYS A 8 -18.55 -1.80 37.45
C CYS A 8 -19.21 -2.58 38.60
N GLY A 9 -20.40 -3.15 38.39
CA GLY A 9 -21.20 -3.84 39.42
C GLY A 9 -21.12 -5.38 39.39
N PHE A 10 -21.66 -6.03 40.42
CA PHE A 10 -21.76 -7.48 40.53
C PHE A 10 -23.00 -8.06 39.83
N LEU A 11 -22.93 -9.29 39.35
CA LEU A 11 -24.09 -10.01 38.82
C LEU A 11 -24.83 -10.81 39.91
N PRO A 12 -26.19 -10.87 39.90
CA PRO A 12 -27.14 -10.02 39.17
C PRO A 12 -27.40 -8.70 39.93
N GLY A 13 -27.47 -7.56 39.24
CA GLY A 13 -27.68 -6.26 39.89
C GLY A 13 -28.55 -5.30 39.09
N SER A 14 -29.22 -4.38 39.78
CA SER A 14 -30.03 -3.31 39.21
C SER A 14 -29.14 -2.17 38.70
N MET A 15 -29.54 -1.52 37.60
CA MET A 15 -28.87 -0.32 37.08
C MET A 15 -29.19 0.87 38.00
N ARG A 16 -28.18 1.37 38.73
CA ARG A 16 -28.27 2.65 39.43
C ARG A 16 -27.43 3.70 38.72
N GLN A 17 -27.96 4.91 38.66
CA GLN A 17 -27.34 6.09 38.10
C GLN A 17 -26.62 6.85 39.24
N GLU A 18 -25.51 6.30 39.73
CA GLU A 18 -24.63 6.98 40.69
C GLU A 18 -23.45 7.63 39.94
N ASP A 19 -22.98 8.78 40.43
CA ASP A 19 -21.84 9.51 39.85
C ASP A 19 -20.51 8.75 40.01
N ASP A 20 -20.41 7.90 41.04
CA ASP A 20 -19.29 6.98 41.26
C ASP A 20 -19.79 5.54 41.30
N LEU A 21 -19.48 4.77 40.26
CA LEU A 21 -19.94 3.40 40.09
C LEU A 21 -19.08 2.36 40.82
N SER A 22 -18.14 2.80 41.68
CA SER A 22 -17.26 1.94 42.47
C SER A 22 -18.03 0.96 43.37
N SER A 23 -17.99 -0.33 43.05
CA SER A 23 -18.61 -1.37 43.87
C SER A 23 -17.81 -1.76 45.11
N CYS A 24 -16.50 -1.45 45.18
CA CYS A 24 -15.70 -1.75 46.38
C CYS A 24 -16.14 -0.95 47.61
N ARG A 25 -16.72 0.24 47.42
CA ARG A 25 -17.24 1.08 48.51
C ARG A 25 -18.57 0.55 49.06
N THR A 26 -19.36 -0.12 48.22
CA THR A 26 -20.71 -0.58 48.58
C THR A 26 -20.73 -1.93 49.28
N LEU A 27 -19.57 -2.58 49.43
CA LEU A 27 -19.42 -3.82 50.18
C LEU A 27 -19.69 -3.61 51.66
N SER A 28 -20.18 -4.65 52.35
CA SER A 28 -20.34 -4.64 53.81
C SER A 28 -19.03 -4.33 54.55
N THR A 29 -17.91 -4.74 53.98
CA THR A 29 -16.56 -4.29 54.36
C THR A 29 -15.92 -3.61 53.15
N PRO A 30 -15.84 -2.28 53.12
CA PRO A 30 -15.29 -1.56 51.98
C PRO A 30 -13.86 -1.95 51.65
N ALA A 31 -13.59 -2.27 50.38
CA ALA A 31 -12.30 -2.73 49.89
C ALA A 31 -11.59 -1.64 49.06
N THR A 32 -11.42 -0.45 49.63
CA THR A 32 -11.05 0.79 48.90
C THR A 32 -9.56 1.13 48.91
N THR A 33 -8.71 0.31 49.53
CA THR A 33 -7.24 0.43 49.50
C THR A 33 -6.63 -0.80 48.84
N THR A 34 -5.39 -0.71 48.36
CA THR A 34 -4.66 -1.83 47.73
C THR A 34 -4.68 -3.08 48.61
N ALA A 35 -4.38 -2.94 49.91
CA ALA A 35 -4.35 -4.06 50.85
C ALA A 35 -5.73 -4.69 51.06
N LEU A 36 -6.77 -3.86 51.22
CA LEU A 36 -8.14 -4.35 51.43
C LEU A 36 -8.72 -4.99 50.16
N TRP A 37 -8.41 -4.43 48.99
CA TRP A 37 -8.79 -5.00 47.71
C TRP A 37 -8.15 -6.37 47.49
N LEU A 38 -6.84 -6.51 47.73
CA LEU A 38 -6.14 -7.80 47.61
C LEU A 38 -6.69 -8.85 48.57
N ALA A 39 -6.99 -8.45 49.82
CA ALA A 39 -7.61 -9.35 50.80
C ALA A 39 -8.99 -9.82 50.34
N ASN A 40 -9.81 -8.90 49.81
CA ASN A 40 -11.12 -9.22 49.25
C ASN A 40 -11.01 -10.14 48.02
N PHE A 41 -10.14 -9.81 47.07
CA PHE A 41 -9.94 -10.60 45.85
C PHE A 41 -9.53 -12.04 46.17
N ARG A 42 -8.59 -12.23 47.13
CA ARG A 42 -8.16 -13.55 47.59
C ARG A 42 -9.27 -14.31 48.32
N LEU A 43 -10.05 -13.62 49.16
CA LEU A 43 -11.20 -14.21 49.87
C LEU A 43 -12.21 -14.82 48.89
N TYR A 44 -12.41 -14.20 47.73
CA TYR A 44 -13.32 -14.68 46.68
C TYR A 44 -12.63 -15.48 45.57
N GLY A 45 -11.54 -16.17 45.91
CA GLY A 45 -10.89 -17.17 45.06
C GLY A 45 -10.02 -16.58 43.95
N SER A 46 -9.62 -15.31 44.05
CA SER A 46 -8.81 -14.61 43.05
C SER A 46 -9.40 -14.67 41.64
N SER A 47 -10.74 -14.67 41.54
CA SER A 47 -11.45 -14.72 40.27
C SER A 47 -11.75 -13.32 39.77
N PHE A 48 -11.36 -13.02 38.52
CA PHE A 48 -11.72 -11.76 37.88
C PHE A 48 -13.24 -11.53 37.83
N GLN A 49 -14.05 -12.59 37.92
CA GLN A 49 -15.52 -12.50 37.97
C GLN A 49 -16.06 -11.92 39.28
N ASN A 50 -15.31 -12.09 40.38
CA ASN A 50 -15.74 -11.76 41.73
C ASN A 50 -15.05 -10.50 42.30
N GLN A 51 -14.24 -9.81 41.50
CA GLN A 51 -13.61 -8.56 41.92
C GLN A 51 -14.60 -7.40 41.99
N CYS A 52 -14.44 -6.53 42.98
CA CYS A 52 -15.11 -5.23 43.02
C CYS A 52 -14.31 -4.16 42.23
N SER A 53 -14.98 -3.10 41.80
CA SER A 53 -14.38 -1.95 41.10
C SER A 53 -14.03 -0.82 42.07
N LEU A 54 -12.86 -0.21 41.87
CA LEU A 54 -12.38 0.97 42.60
C LEU A 54 -12.78 2.26 41.88
N SER A 55 -12.95 3.34 42.64
CA SER A 55 -13.41 4.64 42.12
C SER A 55 -12.42 5.29 41.17
N THR A 56 -12.93 5.83 40.06
CA THR A 56 -12.19 6.67 39.10
C THR A 56 -12.21 8.16 39.44
N VAL A 57 -13.08 8.57 40.38
CA VAL A 57 -13.21 9.98 40.82
C VAL A 57 -12.51 10.24 42.15
N VAL A 58 -12.19 9.19 42.93
CA VAL A 58 -11.36 9.29 44.14
C VAL A 58 -9.93 8.89 43.81
N ALA A 59 -9.02 9.87 43.73
CA ALA A 59 -7.62 9.66 43.30
C ALA A 59 -6.87 8.56 44.07
N SER A 60 -7.11 8.43 45.39
CA SER A 60 -6.49 7.37 46.20
C SER A 60 -6.99 5.97 45.83
N GLN A 61 -8.25 5.82 45.43
CA GLN A 61 -8.80 4.54 44.98
C GLN A 61 -8.35 4.21 43.56
N PHE A 62 -8.28 5.21 42.67
CA PHE A 62 -7.72 5.02 41.34
C PHE A 62 -6.25 4.58 41.41
N LYS A 63 -5.44 5.21 42.27
CA LYS A 63 -4.08 4.74 42.56
C LYS A 63 -4.07 3.31 43.09
N ALA A 64 -4.99 2.98 44.02
CA ALA A 64 -5.09 1.64 44.58
C ALA A 64 -5.42 0.57 43.52
N SER A 65 -6.16 0.90 42.45
CA SER A 65 -6.46 -0.06 41.38
C SER A 65 -5.21 -0.42 40.58
N LEU A 66 -4.35 0.57 40.30
CA LEU A 66 -3.08 0.37 39.60
C LEU A 66 -2.10 -0.46 40.45
N GLU A 67 -2.01 -0.16 41.74
CA GLU A 67 -1.14 -0.91 42.66
C GLU A 67 -1.65 -2.35 42.87
N ALA A 68 -2.98 -2.53 42.98
CA ALA A 68 -3.59 -3.83 43.15
C ALA A 68 -3.29 -4.74 41.96
N HIS A 69 -3.43 -4.25 40.73
CA HIS A 69 -3.11 -4.98 39.50
C HIS A 69 -1.69 -5.58 39.51
N ASN A 70 -0.70 -4.80 39.96
CA ASN A 70 0.70 -5.23 40.04
C ASN A 70 1.00 -6.16 41.23
N SER A 71 0.10 -6.28 42.21
CA SER A 71 0.35 -6.91 43.51
C SER A 71 -0.37 -8.24 43.74
N VAL A 72 -1.11 -8.74 42.75
CA VAL A 72 -1.82 -10.03 42.84
C VAL A 72 -0.81 -11.20 42.73
N ASP A 73 -0.30 -11.43 41.53
CA ASP A 73 0.74 -12.40 41.15
C ASP A 73 1.24 -12.10 39.73
N ALA A 74 2.28 -12.81 39.28
CA ALA A 74 2.89 -12.59 37.98
C ALA A 74 1.94 -12.85 36.79
N THR A 75 1.01 -13.80 36.92
CA THR A 75 0.06 -14.16 35.85
C THR A 75 -0.97 -13.05 35.66
N HIS A 76 -1.52 -12.52 36.75
CA HIS A 76 -2.49 -11.43 36.72
C HIS A 76 -1.84 -10.10 36.31
N ALA A 77 -0.64 -9.81 36.81
CA ALA A 77 0.10 -8.60 36.46
C ALA A 77 0.56 -8.59 34.98
N ALA A 78 0.67 -9.76 34.34
CA ALA A 78 0.95 -9.87 32.91
C ALA A 78 -0.30 -9.68 32.03
N SER A 79 -1.50 -9.66 32.62
CA SER A 79 -2.75 -9.48 31.91
C SER A 79 -3.11 -7.99 31.74
N ARG A 80 -4.22 -7.69 31.05
CA ARG A 80 -4.66 -6.31 30.86
C ARG A 80 -5.11 -5.68 32.19
N ASN A 81 -4.76 -4.41 32.39
CA ASN A 81 -5.49 -3.56 33.31
C ASN A 81 -6.80 -3.11 32.63
N GLU A 82 -7.93 -3.23 33.30
CA GLU A 82 -9.25 -2.91 32.74
C GLU A 82 -9.73 -1.55 33.26
N LEU A 83 -9.83 -0.57 32.35
CA LEU A 83 -10.44 0.72 32.59
C LEU A 83 -11.75 0.80 31.80
N LEU A 84 -12.84 1.13 32.49
CA LEU A 84 -14.15 1.31 31.86
C LEU A 84 -14.42 2.80 31.66
N ILE A 85 -14.74 3.16 30.42
CA ILE A 85 -15.17 4.51 30.03
C ILE A 85 -16.66 4.43 29.73
N GLY A 86 -17.42 5.42 30.21
CA GLY A 86 -18.85 5.50 29.94
C GLY A 86 -19.16 5.52 28.44
N THR A 87 -20.32 5.01 28.06
CA THR A 87 -20.74 4.98 26.64
C THR A 87 -20.89 6.39 26.10
N TRP A 88 -20.60 6.57 24.82
CA TRP A 88 -20.71 7.86 24.13
C TRP A 88 -21.84 7.86 23.11
N ARG A 89 -22.19 9.06 22.64
CA ARG A 89 -23.16 9.24 21.55
C ARG A 89 -22.52 8.91 20.22
N GLU A 90 -23.13 8.01 19.46
CA GLU A 90 -22.63 7.57 18.15
C GLU A 90 -22.75 8.69 17.10
N GLU A 91 -23.63 9.67 17.33
CA GLU A 91 -23.90 10.76 16.39
C GLU A 91 -22.87 11.89 16.45
N THR A 92 -22.03 11.93 17.49
CA THR A 92 -21.01 12.99 17.68
C THR A 92 -19.62 12.42 17.98
N PRO A 93 -19.05 11.57 17.08
CA PRO A 93 -17.74 10.95 17.30
C PRO A 93 -16.59 11.96 17.36
N GLU A 94 -16.75 13.16 16.79
CA GLU A 94 -15.80 14.28 16.87
C GLU A 94 -15.64 14.87 18.28
N LYS A 95 -16.57 14.56 19.21
CA LYS A 95 -16.48 14.97 20.61
C LYS A 95 -15.69 13.99 21.47
N LEU A 96 -15.33 12.82 20.92
CA LEU A 96 -14.44 11.90 21.61
C LEU A 96 -13.01 12.43 21.54
N PRO A 97 -12.27 12.49 22.67
CA PRO A 97 -10.89 12.93 22.70
C PRO A 97 -9.96 11.81 22.21
N ILE A 98 -10.13 11.36 20.97
CA ILE A 98 -9.27 10.34 20.36
C ILE A 98 -8.01 11.04 19.86
N GLU A 99 -6.85 10.66 20.39
CA GLU A 99 -5.56 11.23 19.98
C GLU A 99 -4.98 10.49 18.76
N ALA A 100 -5.12 9.17 18.72
CA ALA A 100 -4.57 8.32 17.66
C ALA A 100 -5.33 7.00 17.54
N PHE A 101 -5.25 6.41 16.37
CA PHE A 101 -5.50 4.99 16.19
C PHE A 101 -4.19 4.21 16.35
N PHE A 102 -4.25 2.96 16.80
CA PHE A 102 -3.04 2.16 17.01
C PHE A 102 -3.17 0.73 16.51
N TYR A 103 -2.03 0.10 16.24
CA TYR A 103 -1.93 -1.32 15.96
C TYR A 103 -0.66 -1.91 16.59
N ASN A 104 -0.70 -3.20 16.93
CA ASN A 104 0.45 -3.89 17.47
C ASN A 104 1.35 -4.35 16.32
N ALA A 105 2.52 -3.73 16.18
CA ALA A 105 3.44 -4.01 15.09
C ALA A 105 3.94 -5.47 15.08
N ALA A 106 3.96 -6.13 16.25
CA ALA A 106 4.37 -7.53 16.36
C ALA A 106 3.31 -8.52 15.82
N THR A 107 2.04 -8.12 15.77
CA THR A 107 0.92 -8.98 15.32
C THR A 107 0.29 -8.51 14.01
N GLY A 108 0.75 -7.38 13.46
CA GLY A 108 0.14 -6.74 12.30
C GLY A 108 -1.15 -5.97 12.64
N GLY A 109 -1.91 -5.61 11.60
CA GLY A 109 -3.16 -4.84 11.75
C GLY A 109 -3.13 -3.43 11.17
N LEU A 110 -2.07 -3.05 10.44
CA LEU A 110 -1.96 -1.73 9.81
C LEU A 110 -3.13 -1.45 8.85
N LEU A 111 -3.52 -2.39 7.99
CA LEU A 111 -4.64 -2.17 7.06
C LEU A 111 -5.98 -1.93 7.80
N ASN A 112 -6.22 -2.66 8.89
CA ASN A 112 -7.41 -2.47 9.71
C ASN A 112 -7.41 -1.10 10.37
N VAL A 113 -6.29 -0.68 10.96
CA VAL A 113 -6.20 0.62 11.64
C VAL A 113 -6.31 1.79 10.64
N GLN A 114 -5.81 1.63 9.43
CA GLN A 114 -6.00 2.58 8.33
C GLN A 114 -7.46 2.69 7.92
N ALA A 115 -8.18 1.57 7.82
CA ALA A 115 -9.61 1.56 7.53
C ALA A 115 -10.44 2.25 8.64
N LEU A 116 -10.11 2.00 9.91
CA LEU A 116 -10.75 2.67 11.05
C LEU A 116 -10.51 4.19 11.03
N ARG A 117 -9.25 4.60 10.81
CA ARG A 117 -8.90 6.03 10.67
C ARG A 117 -9.66 6.68 9.52
N ARG A 118 -9.74 6.00 8.37
CA ARG A 118 -10.47 6.50 7.19
C ARG A 118 -11.96 6.67 7.49
N ALA A 119 -12.58 5.68 8.13
CA ALA A 119 -13.99 5.76 8.54
C ALA A 119 -14.25 6.94 9.49
N TYR A 120 -13.35 7.17 10.45
CA TYR A 120 -13.42 8.31 11.35
C TYR A 120 -13.27 9.65 10.61
N TYR A 121 -12.29 9.76 9.72
CA TYR A 121 -12.08 10.95 8.88
C TYR A 121 -13.31 11.26 8.02
N LEU A 122 -13.93 10.26 7.39
CA LEU A 122 -15.13 10.47 6.59
C LEU A 122 -16.34 10.99 7.38
N LYS A 123 -16.38 10.75 8.70
CA LYS A 123 -17.45 11.23 9.59
C LYS A 123 -17.15 12.59 10.21
N THR A 124 -15.87 12.88 10.48
CA THR A 124 -15.47 14.02 11.33
C THR A 124 -14.65 15.08 10.59
N SER A 125 -14.16 14.76 9.38
CA SER A 125 -13.09 15.51 8.68
C SER A 125 -11.79 15.65 9.47
N GLN A 126 -11.58 14.85 10.53
CA GLN A 126 -10.36 14.83 11.33
C GLN A 126 -9.51 13.62 10.96
N ARG A 127 -8.26 13.87 10.56
CA ARG A 127 -7.30 12.82 10.21
C ARG A 127 -6.33 12.61 11.35
N LEU A 128 -6.67 11.67 12.24
CA LEU A 128 -5.85 11.32 13.40
C LEU A 128 -4.62 10.50 12.98
N SER A 129 -3.58 10.52 13.81
CA SER A 129 -2.36 9.75 13.57
C SER A 129 -2.57 8.25 13.80
N ILE A 130 -1.78 7.43 13.13
CA ILE A 130 -1.59 6.01 13.45
C ILE A 130 -0.29 5.85 14.23
N VAL A 131 -0.36 5.13 15.35
CA VAL A 131 0.78 4.85 16.22
C VAL A 131 0.99 3.34 16.35
N ARG A 132 2.24 2.89 16.27
CA ARG A 132 2.62 1.50 16.54
C ARG A 132 2.70 1.28 18.04
N VAL A 133 2.19 0.15 18.52
CA VAL A 133 2.41 -0.30 19.89
C VAL A 133 3.28 -1.56 19.92
N ASN A 134 4.21 -1.61 20.87
CA ASN A 134 5.00 -2.79 21.22
C ASN A 134 5.06 -2.95 22.74
N PHE A 135 4.16 -3.76 23.29
CA PHE A 135 4.09 -4.02 24.73
C PHE A 135 5.28 -4.84 25.26
N SER A 136 6.10 -5.40 24.38
CA SER A 136 7.29 -6.19 24.72
C SER A 136 8.60 -5.39 24.55
N ALA A 137 8.54 -4.09 24.31
CA ALA A 137 9.71 -3.24 24.15
C ALA A 137 10.60 -3.26 25.43
N PRO A 138 11.88 -3.70 25.35
CA PRO A 138 12.75 -3.84 26.54
C PRO A 138 13.04 -2.53 27.26
N ASP A 139 13.07 -1.42 26.52
CA ASP A 139 13.32 -0.07 27.01
C ASP A 139 12.03 0.64 27.48
N ARG A 140 10.87 -0.04 27.41
CA ARG A 140 9.53 0.48 27.71
C ARG A 140 9.08 1.62 26.79
N ASN A 141 9.73 1.84 25.65
CA ASN A 141 9.24 2.73 24.60
C ASN A 141 8.17 2.00 23.78
N ILE A 142 6.96 1.95 24.34
CA ILE A 142 5.84 1.17 23.78
C ILE A 142 5.34 1.77 22.46
N PHE A 143 5.40 3.10 22.31
CA PHE A 143 4.83 3.82 21.17
C PHE A 143 5.91 4.24 20.18
N SER A 144 5.66 4.03 18.89
CA SER A 144 6.48 4.61 17.82
C SER A 144 5.61 5.10 16.67
N TRP A 145 6.14 6.06 15.92
CA TRP A 145 5.46 6.66 14.76
C TRP A 145 6.26 6.36 13.49
N SER A 146 5.55 6.16 12.38
CA SER A 146 6.10 5.90 11.06
C SER A 146 5.29 6.67 10.03
N GLU A 147 5.99 7.43 9.18
CA GLU A 147 5.37 8.18 8.09
C GLU A 147 4.68 7.24 7.09
N ALA A 148 5.31 6.09 6.79
CA ALA A 148 4.77 5.11 5.87
C ALA A 148 3.42 4.55 6.33
N ASP A 149 3.18 4.45 7.65
CA ASP A 149 1.92 3.95 8.20
C ASP A 149 0.79 4.97 8.03
N GLN A 150 1.15 6.26 7.87
CA GLN A 150 0.17 7.33 7.72
C GLN A 150 -0.44 7.38 6.31
N ILE A 151 0.19 6.75 5.33
CA ILE A 151 -0.28 6.69 3.95
C ILE A 151 -1.10 5.41 3.79
N ASP A 152 -2.40 5.55 3.52
CA ASP A 152 -3.28 4.41 3.29
C ASP A 152 -3.51 4.14 1.79
N GLY A 153 -4.16 3.01 1.49
CA GLY A 153 -4.42 2.60 0.12
C GLY A 153 -5.30 3.57 -0.68
N TRP A 154 -6.16 4.36 -0.02
CA TRP A 154 -6.92 5.41 -0.70
C TRP A 154 -6.00 6.55 -1.13
N ASP A 155 -5.07 6.99 -0.27
CA ASP A 155 -4.07 8.00 -0.66
C ASP A 155 -3.18 7.51 -1.81
N VAL A 156 -2.85 6.22 -1.85
CA VAL A 156 -2.09 5.62 -2.97
C VAL A 156 -2.92 5.67 -4.26
N ALA A 157 -4.17 5.23 -4.23
CA ALA A 157 -5.05 5.29 -5.41
C ALA A 157 -5.22 6.73 -5.93
N ASP A 158 -5.43 7.70 -5.03
CA ASP A 158 -5.58 9.11 -5.39
C ASP A 158 -4.31 9.66 -6.04
N ARG A 159 -3.12 9.34 -5.50
CA ARG A 159 -1.84 9.74 -6.11
C ARG A 159 -1.59 9.10 -7.48
N LEU A 160 -1.96 7.82 -7.65
CA LEU A 160 -1.86 7.14 -8.94
C LEU A 160 -2.77 7.78 -9.99
N ASN A 161 -4.03 8.09 -9.63
CA ASN A 161 -4.95 8.80 -10.51
C ASN A 161 -4.46 10.22 -10.83
N ALA A 162 -3.89 10.94 -9.85
CA ALA A 162 -3.31 12.26 -10.10
C ALA A 162 -2.16 12.20 -11.11
N ARG A 163 -1.19 11.29 -10.93
CA ARG A 163 -0.09 11.11 -11.90
C ARG A 163 -0.57 10.63 -13.25
N TYR A 164 -1.58 9.76 -13.32
CA TYR A 164 -2.16 9.28 -14.57
C TYR A 164 -2.84 10.40 -15.38
N ASN A 165 -3.50 11.33 -14.69
CA ASN A 165 -4.21 12.46 -15.30
C ASN A 165 -3.29 13.63 -15.68
N ASP A 166 -2.08 13.71 -15.10
CA ASP A 166 -1.09 14.71 -15.48
C ASP A 166 -0.39 14.33 -16.79
N THR A 167 -0.64 15.11 -17.83
CA THR A 167 -0.14 14.90 -19.19
C THR A 167 1.03 15.81 -19.56
N ALA A 168 1.67 16.47 -18.57
CA ALA A 168 2.86 17.26 -18.84
C ALA A 168 3.98 16.38 -19.41
N ASP A 169 4.63 16.84 -20.48
CA ASP A 169 5.79 16.16 -21.09
C ASP A 169 7.11 16.52 -20.40
N ASP A 170 7.10 17.53 -19.52
CA ASP A 170 8.26 18.08 -18.84
C ASP A 170 8.08 18.07 -17.32
N CYS A 171 9.07 17.54 -16.62
CA CYS A 171 9.15 17.51 -15.15
C CYS A 171 10.33 18.37 -14.69
N ASP A 172 10.21 19.70 -14.87
CA ASP A 172 11.26 20.67 -14.55
C ASP A 172 12.62 20.35 -15.22
N GLY A 173 12.57 20.06 -16.53
CA GLY A 173 13.73 19.65 -17.34
C GLY A 173 14.02 18.15 -17.31
N GLN A 174 13.26 17.36 -16.54
CA GLN A 174 13.34 15.90 -16.54
C GLN A 174 12.27 15.26 -17.45
N PRO A 175 12.48 14.02 -17.93
CA PRO A 175 11.44 13.24 -18.60
C PRO A 175 10.16 13.09 -17.76
N ALA A 176 9.00 13.00 -18.42
CA ALA A 176 7.69 12.89 -17.77
C ALA A 176 7.60 11.82 -16.65
N PHE A 177 8.29 10.68 -16.82
CA PHE A 177 8.31 9.60 -15.82
C PHE A 177 8.96 9.95 -14.48
N TYR A 178 9.58 11.14 -14.35
CA TYR A 178 10.09 11.65 -13.08
C TYR A 178 9.02 12.21 -12.16
N CYS A 179 7.90 12.72 -12.67
CA CYS A 179 6.89 13.40 -11.85
C CYS A 179 5.45 12.96 -12.13
N ASN A 180 5.16 12.43 -13.32
CA ASN A 180 3.83 11.96 -13.69
C ASN A 180 3.84 10.59 -14.36
N GLY A 181 2.65 10.18 -14.80
CA GLY A 181 2.37 8.84 -15.27
C GLY A 181 2.55 7.75 -14.21
N VAL A 182 2.30 6.51 -14.62
CA VAL A 182 2.37 5.34 -13.74
C VAL A 182 3.25 4.28 -14.40
N ILE A 183 4.37 3.97 -13.74
CA ILE A 183 5.30 2.91 -14.14
C ILE A 183 4.81 1.59 -13.57
N ILE A 184 4.33 0.71 -14.44
CA ILE A 184 3.63 -0.52 -14.04
C ILE A 184 4.23 -1.74 -14.73
N ARG A 185 4.36 -2.84 -13.99
CA ARG A 185 4.82 -4.11 -14.55
C ARG A 185 3.89 -5.23 -14.17
N MET A 186 3.42 -5.94 -15.19
CA MET A 186 2.75 -7.21 -15.02
C MET A 186 3.78 -8.32 -14.73
N THR A 187 3.45 -9.19 -13.80
CA THR A 187 4.31 -10.31 -13.42
C THR A 187 3.51 -11.52 -12.96
N THR A 188 4.08 -12.70 -13.19
CA THR A 188 3.62 -13.93 -12.57
C THR A 188 4.03 -13.96 -11.09
N TYR A 189 3.54 -14.96 -10.37
CA TYR A 189 3.81 -15.20 -8.95
C TYR A 189 3.96 -16.70 -8.70
N GLY A 190 4.65 -17.08 -7.62
CA GLY A 190 4.78 -18.48 -7.22
C GLY A 190 5.87 -18.69 -6.18
N ALA A 191 5.90 -19.86 -5.56
CA ALA A 191 6.80 -20.14 -4.43
C ALA A 191 8.30 -20.22 -4.81
N GLY A 192 8.63 -20.29 -6.10
CA GLY A 192 10.01 -20.47 -6.58
C GLY A 192 10.77 -19.19 -6.89
N PHE A 193 10.10 -18.02 -6.86
CA PHE A 193 10.70 -16.73 -7.16
C PHE A 193 9.86 -15.61 -6.56
N HIS A 194 10.45 -14.43 -6.39
CA HIS A 194 9.70 -13.23 -5.99
C HIS A 194 9.31 -12.42 -7.22
N SER A 195 8.06 -11.97 -7.28
CA SER A 195 7.50 -11.26 -8.43
C SER A 195 8.20 -9.93 -8.77
N TRP A 196 8.90 -9.33 -7.80
CA TRP A 196 9.69 -8.11 -8.00
C TRP A 196 11.17 -8.38 -8.34
N ASN A 197 11.59 -9.64 -8.45
CA ASN A 197 12.95 -9.95 -8.89
C ASN A 197 13.01 -9.97 -10.42
N PRO A 198 14.06 -9.40 -11.04
CA PRO A 198 14.33 -9.61 -12.45
C PRO A 198 14.55 -11.10 -12.72
N ASN A 199 14.18 -11.58 -13.91
CA ASN A 199 14.48 -12.96 -14.30
C ASN A 199 16.02 -13.11 -14.39
N PRO A 200 16.66 -13.99 -13.58
CA PRO A 200 18.11 -14.13 -13.57
C PRO A 200 18.67 -14.68 -14.88
N ALA A 201 17.85 -15.37 -15.67
CA ALA A 201 18.21 -15.87 -17.00
C ALA A 201 17.92 -14.88 -18.13
N ALA A 202 17.34 -13.70 -17.83
CA ALA A 202 17.08 -12.70 -18.86
C ALA A 202 18.39 -12.12 -19.41
N ILE A 203 18.42 -11.99 -20.73
CA ILE A 203 19.50 -11.32 -21.47
C ILE A 203 19.21 -9.83 -21.71
N THR A 204 18.01 -9.37 -21.32
CA THR A 204 17.54 -7.99 -21.47
C THR A 204 17.26 -7.35 -20.12
N ASP A 205 17.07 -6.04 -20.14
CA ASP A 205 16.50 -5.28 -19.05
C ASP A 205 15.02 -5.59 -18.83
N VAL A 206 14.47 -5.01 -17.76
CA VAL A 206 13.15 -5.34 -17.25
C VAL A 206 12.11 -4.43 -17.91
N SER A 207 11.17 -5.04 -18.63
CA SER A 207 10.08 -4.36 -19.33
C SER A 207 8.98 -3.87 -18.38
N PHE A 208 8.54 -2.63 -18.57
CA PHE A 208 7.43 -1.98 -17.89
C PHE A 208 6.53 -1.30 -18.92
N SER A 209 5.26 -1.11 -18.56
CA SER A 209 4.36 -0.18 -19.23
C SER A 209 4.37 1.18 -18.51
N TYR A 210 4.11 2.25 -19.26
CA TYR A 210 3.95 3.60 -18.74
C TYR A 210 2.54 4.11 -19.01
N LEU A 211 1.72 4.26 -17.97
CA LEU A 211 0.33 4.67 -18.11
C LEU A 211 0.19 6.18 -17.96
N ARG A 212 -0.51 6.81 -18.90
CA ARG A 212 -0.95 8.21 -18.87
C ARG A 212 -2.23 8.34 -19.68
N LYS A 213 -3.14 9.23 -19.27
CA LYS A 213 -4.51 9.30 -19.81
C LYS A 213 -4.60 9.48 -21.32
N ASP A 214 -3.65 10.21 -21.90
CA ASP A 214 -3.59 10.54 -23.32
C ASP A 214 -3.01 9.41 -24.20
N LEU A 215 -2.59 8.28 -23.61
CA LEU A 215 -1.95 7.17 -24.34
C LEU A 215 -2.92 6.08 -24.79
N ASN A 216 -4.21 6.20 -24.42
CA ASN A 216 -5.30 5.31 -24.82
C ASN A 216 -4.97 3.81 -24.65
N MET A 217 -4.25 3.46 -23.59
CA MET A 217 -3.86 2.07 -23.30
C MET A 217 -5.08 1.26 -22.86
N THR A 218 -5.25 0.10 -23.48
CA THR A 218 -6.33 -0.84 -23.11
C THR A 218 -5.84 -1.99 -22.24
N HIS A 219 -4.52 -2.15 -22.11
CA HIS A 219 -3.85 -3.19 -21.33
C HIS A 219 -2.53 -2.65 -20.73
N ALA A 220 -1.92 -3.39 -19.79
CA ALA A 220 -0.57 -3.11 -19.29
C ALA A 220 0.49 -4.11 -19.78
N ALA A 221 0.09 -5.13 -20.54
CA ALA A 221 0.95 -6.10 -21.23
C ALA A 221 0.15 -6.78 -22.36
N PHE A 222 0.78 -7.72 -23.06
CA PHE A 222 0.12 -8.58 -24.04
C PHE A 222 -1.10 -9.31 -23.44
N MET A 223 -2.22 -9.31 -24.17
CA MET A 223 -3.54 -9.76 -23.68
C MET A 223 -3.53 -11.19 -23.11
N GLY A 224 -4.19 -11.37 -21.96
CA GLY A 224 -4.62 -12.68 -21.45
C GLY A 224 -3.55 -13.55 -20.78
N ALA A 225 -2.30 -13.08 -20.67
CA ALA A 225 -1.22 -13.86 -20.07
C ALA A 225 -1.07 -13.62 -18.55
N ILE A 226 -1.23 -12.38 -18.11
CA ILE A 226 -0.91 -11.93 -16.74
C ILE A 226 -1.82 -10.74 -16.41
N GLU A 227 -2.50 -10.74 -15.26
CA GLU A 227 -3.53 -9.75 -14.91
C GLU A 227 -3.25 -9.06 -13.58
N GLN A 228 -2.00 -9.14 -13.13
CA GLN A 228 -1.52 -8.60 -11.87
C GLN A 228 -0.06 -8.18 -11.97
N GLY A 229 0.37 -7.37 -11.01
CA GLY A 229 1.77 -7.08 -10.81
C GLY A 229 2.00 -5.97 -9.81
N TYR A 230 2.96 -5.11 -10.09
CA TYR A 230 3.32 -4.01 -9.20
C TYR A 230 3.52 -2.70 -9.94
N VAL A 231 3.40 -1.62 -9.18
CA VAL A 231 3.62 -0.24 -9.59
C VAL A 231 4.85 0.28 -8.85
N PHE A 232 5.79 0.86 -9.59
CA PHE A 232 6.83 1.68 -8.97
C PHE A 232 6.32 3.10 -8.75
N LYS A 233 6.86 3.74 -7.70
CA LYS A 233 6.80 5.20 -7.56
C LYS A 233 7.45 5.86 -8.79
N ASP A 234 7.16 7.14 -8.99
CA ASP A 234 7.82 7.97 -9.99
C ASP A 234 9.35 7.97 -9.84
N ALA A 235 10.06 8.27 -10.93
CA ALA A 235 11.51 8.16 -10.97
C ALA A 235 12.23 9.20 -10.10
N ALA A 236 11.56 10.28 -9.67
CA ALA A 236 12.13 11.19 -8.68
C ALA A 236 12.40 10.49 -7.33
N SER A 237 11.78 9.34 -7.07
CA SER A 237 12.04 8.51 -5.89
C SER A 237 13.23 7.55 -6.03
N PHE A 238 13.75 7.33 -7.25
CA PHE A 238 14.82 6.36 -7.50
C PHE A 238 16.13 6.86 -6.89
N GLY A 239 16.82 6.00 -6.12
CA GLY A 239 18.03 6.39 -5.40
C GLY A 239 17.81 7.31 -4.19
N ARG A 240 16.55 7.61 -3.81
CA ARG A 240 16.20 8.46 -2.67
C ARG A 240 15.55 7.67 -1.55
N SER A 241 15.70 8.15 -0.32
CA SER A 241 15.05 7.56 0.87
C SER A 241 15.31 6.05 1.05
N GLY A 242 16.51 5.59 0.69
CA GLY A 242 16.90 4.18 0.77
C GLY A 242 16.45 3.32 -0.42
N ASN A 243 15.80 3.89 -1.43
CA ASN A 243 15.46 3.17 -2.65
C ASN A 243 16.70 2.91 -3.52
N TYR A 244 16.71 1.77 -4.21
CA TYR A 244 17.71 1.42 -5.22
C TYR A 244 17.68 2.45 -6.37
N PRO A 245 18.83 2.84 -6.93
CA PRO A 245 18.91 3.79 -8.04
C PRO A 245 18.55 3.09 -9.36
N LEU A 246 17.26 2.85 -9.58
CA LEU A 246 16.74 2.33 -10.85
C LEU A 246 17.03 3.32 -12.00
N VAL A 247 17.31 2.78 -13.18
CA VAL A 247 17.64 3.57 -14.39
C VAL A 247 16.70 3.17 -15.51
N VAL A 248 15.95 4.12 -16.05
CA VAL A 248 15.21 3.94 -17.30
C VAL A 248 16.20 4.02 -18.45
N ARG A 249 16.25 3.00 -19.30
CA ARG A 249 17.21 2.89 -20.41
C ARG A 249 16.67 3.44 -21.71
N CYS A 250 15.48 2.97 -22.11
CA CYS A 250 14.83 3.35 -23.35
C CYS A 250 13.32 3.15 -23.27
N ALA A 251 12.60 3.70 -24.23
CA ALA A 251 11.16 3.50 -24.37
C ALA A 251 10.71 3.38 -25.83
N PHE A 252 9.65 2.62 -26.03
CA PHE A 252 9.02 2.31 -27.30
C PHE A 252 7.54 2.69 -27.26
N ALA A 253 7.02 3.19 -28.38
CA ALA A 253 5.63 3.63 -28.46
C ALA A 253 4.64 2.45 -28.41
N TYR A 254 5.09 1.26 -28.78
CA TYR A 254 4.35 0.00 -28.72
C TYR A 254 5.24 -1.11 -28.15
N ASP A 255 4.66 -2.26 -27.78
CA ASP A 255 5.41 -3.51 -27.54
C ASP A 255 6.46 -3.73 -28.64
N ALA A 256 7.71 -3.82 -28.23
CA ALA A 256 8.85 -3.88 -29.13
C ALA A 256 9.46 -5.28 -29.20
N GLY A 257 8.87 -6.28 -28.52
CA GLY A 257 9.41 -7.64 -28.46
C GLY A 257 10.86 -7.65 -27.96
N THR A 258 11.12 -6.93 -26.86
CA THR A 258 12.46 -6.57 -26.38
C THR A 258 13.40 -7.76 -26.18
N SER A 259 12.87 -8.95 -25.88
CA SER A 259 13.65 -10.18 -25.78
C SER A 259 14.38 -10.60 -27.08
N ALA A 260 13.97 -10.08 -28.23
CA ALA A 260 14.59 -10.31 -29.53
C ALA A 260 15.42 -9.11 -30.04
N ARG A 261 15.77 -8.17 -29.15
CA ARG A 261 16.58 -6.99 -29.44
C ARG A 261 17.98 -7.08 -28.83
N THR A 262 18.95 -6.42 -29.45
CA THR A 262 20.30 -6.23 -28.90
C THR A 262 20.31 -5.14 -27.83
N ASN A 263 21.49 -4.85 -27.26
CA ASN A 263 21.71 -3.77 -26.28
C ASN A 263 20.67 -3.82 -25.14
N GLU A 264 20.57 -5.00 -24.51
CA GLU A 264 19.74 -5.24 -23.34
C GLU A 264 18.24 -4.96 -23.58
N GLY A 265 17.79 -5.02 -24.84
CA GLY A 265 16.41 -4.74 -25.23
C GLY A 265 16.21 -3.38 -25.89
N CYS A 266 17.20 -2.48 -25.83
CA CYS A 266 17.12 -1.12 -26.36
C CYS A 266 17.71 -0.95 -27.77
N GLY A 267 18.33 -1.99 -28.32
CA GLY A 267 18.96 -1.97 -29.63
C GLY A 267 18.06 -2.51 -30.75
N ALA A 268 18.70 -2.84 -31.86
CA ALA A 268 18.04 -3.36 -33.05
C ALA A 268 17.37 -4.73 -32.79
N TYR A 269 16.18 -4.88 -33.35
CA TYR A 269 15.44 -6.13 -33.43
C TYR A 269 16.10 -7.09 -34.43
N ILE A 270 16.13 -8.37 -34.10
CA ILE A 270 16.87 -9.39 -34.86
C ILE A 270 16.49 -9.47 -36.35
N ASN A 271 15.22 -9.23 -36.69
CA ASN A 271 14.72 -9.24 -38.08
C ASN A 271 14.90 -7.88 -38.80
N PHE A 272 15.28 -6.82 -38.07
CA PHE A 272 15.48 -5.47 -38.58
C PHE A 272 16.81 -4.87 -38.09
N PRO A 273 17.95 -5.56 -38.30
CA PRO A 273 19.20 -5.28 -37.60
C PRO A 273 19.84 -3.92 -37.94
N THR A 274 19.44 -3.28 -39.04
CA THR A 274 20.06 -2.04 -39.53
C THR A 274 19.16 -0.82 -39.44
N ASN A 275 17.89 -1.00 -39.04
CA ASN A 275 16.89 0.07 -39.09
C ASN A 275 15.85 0.00 -37.94
N SER A 276 16.14 -0.70 -36.85
CA SER A 276 15.30 -0.72 -35.65
C SER A 276 16.08 -0.43 -34.35
N ASP A 277 17.30 0.07 -34.49
CA ASP A 277 18.18 0.49 -33.38
C ASP A 277 17.64 1.78 -32.71
N ALA A 278 18.40 2.40 -31.82
CA ALA A 278 18.04 3.66 -31.18
C ALA A 278 17.63 4.73 -32.19
N CYS A 279 16.49 5.39 -31.97
CA CYS A 279 15.92 6.36 -32.90
C CYS A 279 16.89 7.51 -33.20
N GLU A 280 17.63 7.99 -32.20
CA GLU A 280 18.66 9.01 -32.36
C GLU A 280 19.76 8.61 -33.34
N SER A 281 20.19 7.34 -33.35
CA SER A 281 21.24 6.86 -34.26
C SER A 281 20.77 6.81 -35.72
N LEU A 282 19.46 6.71 -35.92
CA LEU A 282 18.79 6.74 -37.23
C LEU A 282 18.38 8.15 -37.65
N GLY A 283 18.65 9.17 -36.83
CA GLY A 283 18.21 10.55 -37.07
C GLY A 283 16.71 10.78 -36.85
N ILE A 284 16.00 9.83 -36.24
CA ILE A 284 14.57 9.88 -35.95
C ILE A 284 14.39 10.56 -34.59
N THR A 285 14.08 11.87 -34.58
CA THR A 285 13.95 12.65 -33.33
C THR A 285 12.65 13.44 -33.24
N THR A 286 11.69 13.15 -34.13
CA THR A 286 10.38 13.82 -34.23
C THR A 286 9.28 12.80 -34.47
N LEU A 287 8.04 13.18 -34.11
CA LEU A 287 6.86 12.37 -34.36
C LEU A 287 6.70 12.00 -35.85
N GLU A 288 6.88 12.97 -36.75
CA GLU A 288 6.67 12.77 -38.19
C GLU A 288 7.73 11.85 -38.82
N ALA A 289 8.99 11.96 -38.37
CA ALA A 289 10.04 11.04 -38.79
C ALA A 289 9.75 9.62 -38.28
N TRP A 290 9.32 9.50 -37.02
CA TRP A 290 8.97 8.20 -36.44
C TRP A 290 7.77 7.56 -37.13
N LYS A 291 6.72 8.32 -37.45
CA LYS A 291 5.57 7.82 -38.23
C LYS A 291 6.02 7.33 -39.61
N THR A 292 6.83 8.13 -40.31
CA THR A 292 7.37 7.75 -41.62
C THR A 292 8.13 6.43 -41.56
N HIS A 293 8.95 6.25 -40.53
CA HIS A 293 9.70 5.02 -40.28
C HIS A 293 8.79 3.84 -39.96
N PHE A 294 7.97 3.97 -38.90
CA PHE A 294 7.10 2.91 -38.39
C PHE A 294 6.09 2.40 -39.43
N PHE A 295 5.46 3.32 -40.17
CA PHE A 295 4.46 2.98 -41.19
C PHE A 295 5.05 2.68 -42.58
N SER A 296 6.39 2.69 -42.72
CA SER A 296 7.03 2.15 -43.93
C SER A 296 6.85 0.63 -44.05
N ILE A 297 6.56 -0.04 -42.93
CA ILE A 297 6.23 -1.45 -42.87
C ILE A 297 4.70 -1.59 -42.72
N PRO A 298 3.99 -2.17 -43.71
CA PRO A 298 2.53 -2.17 -43.74
C PRO A 298 1.86 -3.23 -42.87
N ASP A 299 2.61 -4.25 -42.42
CA ASP A 299 2.11 -5.36 -41.61
C ASP A 299 2.58 -5.27 -40.14
N ASP A 300 2.19 -6.23 -39.32
CA ASP A 300 2.49 -6.24 -37.87
C ASP A 300 3.98 -6.42 -37.56
N THR A 301 4.85 -6.73 -38.53
CA THR A 301 6.30 -6.73 -38.28
C THR A 301 6.84 -5.33 -37.99
N LYS A 302 6.06 -4.27 -38.25
CA LYS A 302 6.36 -2.88 -37.87
C LYS A 302 6.66 -2.69 -36.38
N TYR A 303 6.06 -3.49 -35.50
CA TYR A 303 6.33 -3.45 -34.05
C TYR A 303 7.77 -3.89 -33.72
N GLY A 304 8.34 -4.81 -34.49
CA GLY A 304 9.77 -5.14 -34.41
C GLY A 304 10.66 -4.14 -35.15
N HIS A 305 10.16 -3.50 -36.21
CA HIS A 305 10.89 -2.50 -37.01
C HIS A 305 11.03 -1.14 -36.31
N GLN A 306 10.14 -0.81 -35.37
CA GLN A 306 10.22 0.45 -34.64
C GLN A 306 11.59 0.62 -33.97
N CYS A 307 12.10 1.86 -34.01
CA CYS A 307 13.27 2.27 -33.24
C CYS A 307 12.86 2.57 -31.79
N GLY A 308 13.80 2.49 -30.85
CA GLY A 308 13.61 2.86 -29.44
C GLY A 308 14.17 4.24 -29.13
N PHE A 309 13.46 5.07 -28.37
CA PHE A 309 13.97 6.38 -27.94
C PHE A 309 14.75 6.27 -26.64
N ASN A 310 15.78 7.12 -26.51
CA ASN A 310 16.48 7.30 -25.24
C ASN A 310 15.53 7.78 -24.13
N ALA A 311 15.86 7.43 -22.89
CA ALA A 311 15.10 7.86 -21.71
C ALA A 311 15.34 9.32 -21.28
N ASP A 312 15.95 10.15 -22.13
CA ASP A 312 16.08 11.58 -21.89
C ASP A 312 14.76 12.32 -22.13
N GLN A 313 14.70 13.59 -21.72
CA GLN A 313 13.48 14.40 -21.76
C GLN A 313 12.88 14.46 -23.17
N ARG A 314 13.74 14.64 -24.19
CA ARG A 314 13.31 14.82 -25.57
C ARG A 314 12.86 13.49 -26.18
N GLY A 315 13.68 12.44 -26.05
CA GLY A 315 13.39 11.12 -26.58
C GLY A 315 12.08 10.58 -26.00
N PHE A 316 11.93 10.63 -24.67
CA PHE A 316 10.72 10.15 -24.02
C PHE A 316 9.47 10.93 -24.43
N ALA A 317 9.56 12.26 -24.58
CA ALA A 317 8.44 13.06 -25.08
C ALA A 317 8.00 12.67 -26.50
N VAL A 318 8.94 12.26 -27.37
CA VAL A 318 8.58 11.74 -28.71
C VAL A 318 7.91 10.38 -28.60
N THR A 319 8.35 9.50 -27.70
CA THR A 319 7.66 8.21 -27.42
C THR A 319 6.20 8.42 -27.05
N LEU A 320 5.91 9.35 -26.14
CA LEU A 320 4.54 9.64 -25.70
C LEU A 320 3.69 10.20 -26.84
N LYS A 321 4.25 11.13 -27.63
CA LYS A 321 3.56 11.68 -28.82
C LYS A 321 3.29 10.63 -29.87
N ALA A 322 4.24 9.72 -30.12
CA ALA A 322 4.08 8.60 -31.04
C ALA A 322 2.93 7.70 -30.59
N ARG A 323 2.91 7.34 -29.30
CA ARG A 323 1.85 6.53 -28.71
C ARG A 323 0.47 7.20 -28.76
N ALA A 324 0.39 8.50 -28.52
CA ALA A 324 -0.86 9.27 -28.52
C ALA A 324 -1.44 9.54 -29.93
N ASN A 325 -0.67 9.32 -31.01
CA ASN A 325 -1.07 9.68 -32.38
C ASN A 325 -0.98 8.51 -33.38
N PRO A 326 -1.75 7.42 -33.20
CA PRO A 326 -1.81 6.33 -34.18
C PRO A 326 -2.49 6.78 -35.49
N LEU A 327 -2.03 6.28 -36.65
CA LEU A 327 -2.62 6.59 -37.96
C LEU A 327 -3.83 5.71 -38.34
N ALA A 328 -4.03 4.58 -37.66
CA ALA A 328 -5.07 3.57 -37.92
C ALA A 328 -5.47 2.90 -36.58
N PRO A 329 -6.46 1.99 -36.51
CA PRO A 329 -6.64 1.14 -35.33
C PRO A 329 -5.42 0.23 -35.17
N GLU A 330 -4.36 0.78 -34.58
CA GLU A 330 -3.14 0.08 -34.23
C GLU A 330 -3.34 -0.70 -32.94
N ASN A 331 -2.40 -1.59 -32.63
CA ASN A 331 -2.39 -2.32 -31.38
C ASN A 331 -2.19 -1.35 -30.20
N VAL A 332 -3.31 -0.85 -29.67
CA VAL A 332 -3.32 0.04 -28.51
C VAL A 332 -3.22 -0.72 -27.18
N TRP A 333 -2.74 -1.96 -27.16
CA TRP A 333 -2.66 -2.72 -25.91
C TRP A 333 -1.71 -2.06 -24.93
N HIS A 334 -0.42 -1.93 -25.24
CA HIS A 334 0.55 -1.32 -24.34
C HIS A 334 1.74 -0.68 -25.08
N ASN A 335 2.41 0.23 -24.38
CA ASN A 335 3.75 0.72 -24.70
C ASN A 335 4.80 -0.08 -23.92
N GLU A 336 6.08 0.18 -24.16
CA GLU A 336 7.14 -0.53 -23.46
C GLU A 336 8.27 0.42 -23.04
N MET A 337 8.69 0.36 -21.79
CA MET A 337 9.88 1.04 -21.27
C MET A 337 10.78 0.03 -20.56
N LEU A 338 12.08 0.18 -20.70
CA LEU A 338 13.06 -0.74 -20.13
C LEU A 338 13.72 -0.09 -18.93
N ILE A 339 13.69 -0.78 -17.80
CA ILE A 339 14.40 -0.39 -16.58
C ILE A 339 15.51 -1.40 -16.33
N ASP A 340 16.70 -0.88 -16.04
CA ASP A 340 17.88 -1.65 -15.68
C ASP A 340 17.58 -2.74 -14.67
N ARG A 341 18.21 -3.90 -14.86
CA ARG A 341 18.15 -4.97 -13.85
C ARG A 341 18.74 -4.50 -12.52
N TRP A 342 18.08 -4.88 -11.43
CA TRP A 342 18.53 -4.68 -10.05
C TRP A 342 18.92 -6.01 -9.38
N PRO A 343 19.65 -5.96 -8.25
CA PRO A 343 19.99 -7.15 -7.48
C PRO A 343 18.76 -7.99 -7.10
N GLN A 344 18.95 -9.30 -6.97
CA GLN A 344 17.91 -10.19 -6.45
C GLN A 344 17.65 -9.89 -4.96
N ASN A 345 16.41 -10.08 -4.52
CA ASN A 345 16.04 -10.15 -3.10
C ASN A 345 16.33 -8.87 -2.31
N ILE A 346 16.04 -7.71 -2.89
CA ILE A 346 16.12 -6.39 -2.22
C ILE A 346 14.75 -5.70 -2.05
N PRO A 347 13.68 -6.40 -1.62
CA PRO A 347 12.32 -5.83 -1.61
C PRO A 347 12.25 -4.48 -0.89
N ASP A 348 12.95 -4.34 0.24
CA ASP A 348 12.98 -3.11 1.03
C ASP A 348 13.59 -1.90 0.34
N GLN A 349 14.42 -2.11 -0.68
CA GLN A 349 15.05 -1.05 -1.47
C GLN A 349 14.27 -0.75 -2.75
N LEU A 350 13.25 -1.53 -3.10
CA LEU A 350 12.47 -1.25 -4.31
C LEU A 350 11.39 -0.20 -4.00
N PRO A 351 11.21 0.81 -4.88
CA PRO A 351 10.20 1.84 -4.72
C PRO A 351 8.81 1.33 -5.12
N ILE A 352 8.42 0.13 -4.66
CA ILE A 352 7.09 -0.41 -4.93
C ILE A 352 6.05 0.41 -4.16
N GLU A 353 5.10 0.99 -4.90
CA GLU A 353 4.04 1.83 -4.37
C GLU A 353 2.73 1.05 -4.17
N ALA A 354 2.46 0.09 -5.07
CA ALA A 354 1.27 -0.74 -5.03
C ALA A 354 1.52 -2.09 -5.69
N PHE A 355 0.79 -3.10 -5.24
CA PHE A 355 0.46 -4.25 -6.07
C PHE A 355 -0.86 -3.97 -6.77
N PHE A 356 -1.08 -4.57 -7.94
CA PHE A 356 -2.31 -4.30 -8.67
C PHE A 356 -2.86 -5.53 -9.37
N TYR A 357 -4.14 -5.45 -9.72
CA TYR A 357 -4.79 -6.37 -10.64
C TYR A 357 -5.69 -5.61 -11.63
N VAL A 358 -5.93 -6.20 -12.80
CA VAL A 358 -6.84 -5.62 -13.79
C VAL A 358 -8.28 -6.03 -13.51
N TYR A 359 -9.13 -5.04 -13.25
CA TYR A 359 -10.51 -5.23 -12.81
C TYR A 359 -11.46 -5.64 -13.93
N ASP A 360 -11.35 -5.02 -15.10
CA ASP A 360 -12.33 -5.11 -16.20
C ASP A 360 -11.91 -6.06 -17.34
N GLN A 361 -11.03 -7.02 -17.02
CA GLN A 361 -10.55 -8.05 -17.96
C GLN A 361 -10.72 -9.45 -17.36
N SER A 362 -9.91 -9.81 -16.36
CA SER A 362 -10.03 -11.08 -15.63
C SER A 362 -9.78 -10.90 -14.12
N ARG A 363 -10.77 -10.27 -13.46
CA ARG A 363 -10.71 -9.91 -12.04
C ARG A 363 -10.30 -11.07 -11.12
N ALA A 364 -10.87 -12.25 -11.30
CA ALA A 364 -10.70 -13.35 -10.35
C ALA A 364 -9.24 -13.85 -10.31
N LEU A 365 -8.60 -14.03 -11.46
CA LEU A 365 -7.22 -14.49 -11.54
C LEU A 365 -6.24 -13.40 -11.10
N GLY A 366 -6.44 -12.17 -11.56
CA GLY A 366 -5.58 -11.04 -11.21
C GLY A 366 -5.60 -10.74 -9.71
N LEU A 367 -6.77 -10.75 -9.07
CA LEU A 367 -6.90 -10.41 -7.65
C LEU A 367 -6.17 -11.40 -6.75
N GLU A 368 -6.32 -12.70 -6.98
CA GLU A 368 -5.61 -13.71 -6.17
C GLU A 368 -4.10 -13.63 -6.35
N GLY A 369 -3.63 -13.35 -7.57
CA GLY A 369 -2.23 -13.09 -7.83
C GLY A 369 -1.72 -11.85 -7.09
N ALA A 370 -2.42 -10.72 -7.16
CA ALA A 370 -2.04 -9.50 -6.45
C ALA A 370 -1.99 -9.69 -4.92
N LYS A 371 -2.97 -10.43 -4.36
CA LYS A 371 -2.97 -10.81 -2.93
C LYS A 371 -1.79 -11.71 -2.58
N TYR A 372 -1.42 -12.64 -3.45
CA TYR A 372 -0.23 -13.48 -3.25
C TYR A 372 1.03 -12.62 -3.19
N ILE A 373 1.23 -11.73 -4.17
CA ILE A 373 2.40 -10.86 -4.22
C ILE A 373 2.46 -9.96 -2.98
N GLN A 374 1.33 -9.41 -2.54
CA GLN A 374 1.26 -8.60 -1.32
C GLN A 374 1.71 -9.37 -0.07
N ARG A 375 1.23 -10.61 0.11
CA ARG A 375 1.63 -11.45 1.24
C ARG A 375 3.11 -11.81 1.18
N ASP A 376 3.60 -12.23 0.03
CA ASP A 376 5.01 -12.57 -0.16
C ASP A 376 5.90 -11.36 0.15
N TYR A 377 5.57 -10.20 -0.42
CA TYR A 377 6.32 -8.97 -0.14
C TYR A 377 6.33 -8.62 1.34
N TYR A 378 5.17 -8.69 2.03
CA TYR A 378 5.11 -8.45 3.46
C TYR A 378 5.96 -9.44 4.27
N GLN A 379 5.99 -10.72 3.87
CA GLN A 379 6.82 -11.74 4.52
C GLN A 379 8.33 -11.47 4.33
N GLN A 380 8.73 -10.95 3.17
CA GLN A 380 10.15 -10.66 2.88
C GLN A 380 10.65 -9.32 3.43
N SER A 381 9.75 -8.32 3.58
CA SER A 381 10.12 -6.93 3.92
C SER A 381 9.58 -6.43 5.27
N GLY A 382 8.51 -7.04 5.77
CA GLY A 382 7.70 -6.47 6.86
C GLY A 382 6.94 -5.20 6.46
N ARG A 383 7.00 -4.77 5.19
CA ARG A 383 6.34 -3.55 4.69
C ARG A 383 4.96 -3.88 4.12
N THR A 384 3.96 -3.13 4.56
CA THR A 384 2.60 -3.19 4.00
C THR A 384 2.51 -2.27 2.77
N VAL A 385 2.16 -2.86 1.62
CA VAL A 385 1.92 -2.15 0.35
C VAL A 385 0.51 -2.51 -0.10
N PRO A 386 -0.34 -1.57 -0.52
CA PRO A 386 -1.73 -1.87 -0.86
C PRO A 386 -1.87 -2.61 -2.20
N VAL A 387 -2.93 -3.41 -2.32
CA VAL A 387 -3.45 -3.91 -3.59
C VAL A 387 -4.44 -2.87 -4.15
N ILE A 388 -4.22 -2.47 -5.39
CA ILE A 388 -5.01 -1.47 -6.13
C ILE A 388 -5.65 -2.12 -7.35
N SER A 389 -6.93 -1.88 -7.58
CA SER A 389 -7.60 -2.30 -8.82
C SER A 389 -7.33 -1.29 -9.94
N VAL A 390 -7.15 -1.79 -11.16
CA VAL A 390 -6.96 -0.97 -12.38
C VAL A 390 -8.07 -1.28 -13.39
N ALA A 391 -8.81 -0.27 -13.81
CA ALA A 391 -9.92 -0.41 -14.76
C ALA A 391 -9.66 0.39 -16.06
N PHE A 392 -8.99 -0.24 -17.03
CA PHE A 392 -8.58 0.42 -18.29
C PHE A 392 -9.77 0.84 -19.17
N LYS A 393 -10.86 0.08 -19.16
CA LYS A 393 -12.04 0.25 -20.02
C LYS A 393 -13.18 0.96 -19.31
N THR A 394 -13.37 0.70 -18.01
CA THR A 394 -14.52 1.19 -17.26
C THR A 394 -14.20 2.29 -16.25
N GLY A 395 -12.92 2.58 -16.00
CA GLY A 395 -12.48 3.52 -14.96
C GLY A 395 -12.59 5.01 -15.31
N GLY A 396 -12.75 5.35 -16.60
CA GLY A 396 -12.78 6.75 -17.05
C GLY A 396 -11.53 7.52 -16.63
N ASP A 397 -11.71 8.62 -15.90
CA ASP A 397 -10.61 9.49 -15.43
C ASP A 397 -9.90 8.95 -14.19
N ASN A 398 -10.51 8.01 -13.46
CA ASN A 398 -9.96 7.44 -12.23
C ASN A 398 -9.89 5.91 -12.35
N ILE A 399 -8.86 5.43 -13.06
CA ILE A 399 -8.71 4.00 -13.34
C ILE A 399 -8.18 3.21 -12.14
N PHE A 400 -7.59 3.87 -11.13
CA PHE A 400 -7.06 3.23 -9.93
C PHE A 400 -8.05 3.33 -8.77
N SER A 401 -8.31 2.22 -8.08
CA SER A 401 -9.19 2.20 -6.91
C SER A 401 -8.69 1.26 -5.81
N TYR A 402 -8.92 1.65 -4.55
CA TYR A 402 -8.56 0.84 -3.39
C TYR A 402 -9.81 0.26 -2.72
N HIS A 403 -9.77 -1.04 -2.45
CA HIS A 403 -10.82 -1.76 -1.72
C HIS A 403 -10.21 -2.59 -0.60
N VAL A 404 -10.76 -2.45 0.61
CA VAL A 404 -10.32 -3.22 1.79
C VAL A 404 -10.49 -4.73 1.55
N SER A 405 -11.55 -5.14 0.84
CA SER A 405 -11.81 -6.55 0.50
C SER A 405 -10.78 -7.19 -0.45
N ASP A 406 -10.00 -6.36 -1.14
CA ASP A 406 -9.06 -6.81 -2.15
C ASP A 406 -7.66 -7.04 -1.57
N GLN A 407 -7.46 -6.69 -0.30
CA GLN A 407 -6.21 -6.92 0.41
C GLN A 407 -6.06 -8.40 0.81
N GLY A 408 -4.83 -8.88 0.86
CA GLY A 408 -4.43 -10.23 1.21
C GLY A 408 -3.71 -10.36 2.56
N LEU A 409 -3.66 -9.29 3.36
CA LEU A 409 -3.01 -9.22 4.68
C LEU A 409 -4.01 -9.12 5.84
#